data_AF-A0A661B822-F1
#
_entry.id   AF-A0A661B822-F1
#
_cell.length_a   1.000
_cell.length_b   1.000
_cell.length_c   1.000
_cell.angle_alpha   90.00
_cell.angle_beta   90.00
_cell.angle_gamma   90.00
#
_symmetry.space_group_name_H-M   'P 1'
#
loop_
_entity.id
_entity.type
_entity.pdbx_description
1 polymer ?
#
loop_
_entity_poly.entity_id
_entity_poly.type
_entity_poly.pdbx_seq_one_letter_code
_entity_poly.pdbx_strand_id
1 'polypeptide(L)'
;MVGADLKSGRGVISVASYEATEFGVHSGMPITRAFRFYPEGVFLCPRFKRYRELSDRIFGILWEIGPDVDLYLSTRLLSIWPAKSGSTATR
;
A
#
# COMPACT_ATOMS: atom_id res chain seq x y z
N MET A 1 2.21 -12.42 -5.46
CA MET A 1 2.18 -11.01 -5.94
C MET A 1 0.79 -10.44 -5.73
N VAL A 2 0.66 -9.15 -5.45
CA VAL A 2 -0.65 -8.46 -5.32
C VAL A 2 -0.73 -7.34 -6.36
N GLY A 3 -1.78 -7.37 -7.17
CA GLY A 3 -1.95 -6.46 -8.30
C GLY A 3 -3.37 -6.55 -8.87
N ALA A 4 -3.66 -5.70 -9.86
CA ALA A 4 -4.97 -5.66 -10.49
C ALA A 4 -5.44 -7.04 -11.03
N ASP A 5 -6.72 -7.20 -11.30
CA ASP A 5 -7.30 -8.49 -11.70
C ASP A 5 -6.67 -9.04 -12.99
N LEU A 6 -6.03 -10.22 -12.89
CA LEU A 6 -5.44 -10.94 -14.01
C LEU A 6 -6.48 -11.25 -15.10
N LYS A 7 -7.74 -11.53 -14.73
CA LYS A 7 -8.81 -11.85 -15.69
C LYS A 7 -9.21 -10.65 -16.53
N SER A 8 -9.15 -9.45 -15.97
CA SER A 8 -9.39 -8.22 -16.72
C SER A 8 -8.25 -7.88 -17.69
N GLY A 9 -7.07 -8.49 -17.50
CA GLY A 9 -5.85 -8.21 -18.27
C GLY A 9 -5.34 -6.78 -18.14
N ARG A 10 -5.97 -5.96 -17.28
CA ARG A 10 -5.70 -4.53 -17.13
C ARG A 10 -5.19 -4.23 -15.74
N GLY A 11 -4.12 -3.46 -15.69
CA GLY A 11 -3.51 -2.96 -14.47
C GLY A 11 -2.13 -3.53 -14.20
N VAL A 12 -1.58 -3.11 -13.06
CA VAL A 12 -0.18 -3.29 -12.70
C VAL A 12 -0.04 -4.00 -11.37
N ILE A 13 1.13 -4.57 -11.14
CA ILE A 13 1.52 -5.14 -9.85
C ILE A 13 1.73 -4.01 -8.85
N SER A 14 1.01 -4.06 -7.73
CA SER A 14 1.18 -3.10 -6.63
C SER A 14 2.37 -3.49 -5.76
N VAL A 15 2.48 -4.78 -5.45
CA VAL A 15 3.63 -5.32 -4.70
C VAL A 15 3.99 -6.71 -5.21
N ALA A 16 5.28 -6.92 -5.44
CA ALA A 16 5.86 -8.21 -5.77
C ALA A 16 6.43 -8.85 -4.50
N SER A 17 6.30 -10.17 -4.39
CA SER A 17 7.00 -10.93 -3.34
C SER A 17 8.50 -10.94 -3.65
N TYR A 18 9.33 -11.24 -2.66
CA TYR A 18 10.79 -11.30 -2.87
C TYR A 18 11.16 -12.37 -3.91
N GLU A 19 10.53 -13.54 -3.82
CA GLU A 19 10.70 -14.66 -4.75
C GLU A 19 10.34 -14.25 -6.18
N ALA A 20 9.24 -13.50 -6.33
CA ALA A 20 8.80 -12.95 -7.61
C ALA A 20 9.80 -11.96 -8.23
N THR A 21 10.51 -11.21 -7.38
CA THR A 21 11.47 -10.20 -7.83
C THR A 21 12.72 -10.83 -8.43
N GLU A 22 13.13 -12.00 -7.95
CA GLU A 22 14.24 -12.77 -8.53
C GLU A 22 13.97 -13.21 -9.97
N PHE A 23 12.70 -13.50 -10.30
CA PHE A 23 12.26 -13.79 -11.67
C PHE A 23 12.08 -12.56 -12.56
N GLY A 24 12.50 -11.37 -12.08
CA GLY A 24 12.44 -10.12 -12.82
C GLY A 24 11.08 -9.42 -12.76
N VAL A 25 10.18 -9.84 -11.88
CA VAL A 25 8.88 -9.18 -11.70
C VAL A 25 8.97 -8.11 -10.62
N HIS A 26 8.63 -6.86 -10.96
CA HIS A 26 8.72 -5.72 -10.03
C HIS A 26 7.40 -4.96 -9.93
N SER A 27 7.28 -4.09 -8.92
CA SER A 27 6.14 -3.19 -8.76
C SER A 27 6.02 -2.25 -9.97
N GLY A 28 4.79 -1.94 -10.36
CA GLY A 28 4.49 -1.17 -11.56
C GLY A 28 4.52 -1.97 -12.87
N MET A 29 4.97 -3.22 -12.87
CA MET A 29 4.95 -4.07 -14.07
C MET A 29 3.49 -4.43 -14.46
N PRO A 30 3.11 -4.34 -15.76
CA PRO A 30 1.82 -4.83 -16.23
C PRO A 30 1.61 -6.31 -15.91
N ILE A 31 0.41 -6.67 -15.46
CA ILE A 31 0.16 -8.04 -14.99
C ILE A 31 0.33 -9.10 -16.08
N THR A 32 -0.01 -8.75 -17.32
CA THR A 32 0.17 -9.62 -18.50
C THR A 32 1.65 -9.90 -18.79
N ARG A 33 2.53 -8.92 -18.53
CA ARG A 33 3.97 -9.08 -18.69
C ARG A 33 4.55 -9.91 -17.54
N ALA A 34 4.11 -9.64 -16.32
CA ALA A 34 4.53 -10.42 -15.15
C ALA A 34 4.13 -11.90 -15.26
N PHE A 35 2.93 -12.19 -15.76
CA PHE A 35 2.47 -13.55 -16.02
C PHE A 35 3.34 -14.30 -17.05
N ARG A 36 3.96 -13.61 -18.00
CA ARG A 36 4.89 -14.22 -18.96
C ARG A 36 6.24 -14.57 -18.33
N PHE A 37 6.71 -13.79 -17.37
CA PHE A 37 7.97 -14.05 -16.67
C PHE A 37 7.82 -15.15 -15.62
N TYR A 38 6.69 -15.14 -14.89
CA TYR A 38 6.45 -16.09 -13.81
C TYR A 38 5.00 -16.61 -13.87
N PRO A 39 4.70 -17.52 -14.81
CA PRO A 39 3.35 -18.06 -15.02
C PRO A 39 2.86 -18.90 -13.84
N GLU A 40 3.80 -19.43 -13.04
CA GLU A 40 3.53 -20.24 -11.84
C GLU A 40 3.24 -19.35 -10.61
N GLY A 41 3.34 -18.03 -10.77
CA GLY A 41 3.10 -17.07 -9.72
C GLY A 41 1.65 -16.96 -9.31
N VAL A 42 1.43 -16.77 -8.01
CA VAL A 42 0.09 -16.47 -7.47
C VAL A 42 -0.20 -14.98 -7.60
N PHE A 43 -1.22 -14.65 -8.38
CA PHE A 43 -1.74 -13.29 -8.58
C PHE A 43 -3.01 -13.09 -7.77
N LEU A 44 -2.96 -12.19 -6.78
CA LEU A 44 -4.09 -11.88 -5.91
C LEU A 44 -4.63 -10.48 -6.17
N CYS A 45 -5.95 -10.35 -6.29
CA CYS A 45 -6.60 -9.05 -6.30
C CYS A 45 -6.45 -8.37 -4.93
N PRO A 46 -6.04 -7.08 -4.89
CA PRO A 46 -5.87 -6.36 -3.64
C PRO A 46 -7.20 -6.17 -2.92
N ARG A 47 -7.23 -6.54 -1.63
CA ARG A 47 -8.35 -6.28 -0.73
C ARG A 47 -8.06 -5.03 0.10
N PHE A 48 -8.10 -3.87 -0.55
CA PHE A 48 -7.73 -2.58 0.08
C PHE A 48 -8.54 -2.27 1.34
N LYS A 49 -9.84 -2.61 1.36
CA LYS A 49 -10.70 -2.39 2.53
C LYS A 49 -10.17 -3.10 3.78
N ARG A 50 -9.81 -4.38 3.66
CA ARG A 50 -9.30 -5.19 4.77
C ARG A 50 -7.91 -4.74 5.21
N TYR A 51 -7.08 -4.29 4.28
CA TYR A 51 -5.78 -3.72 4.60
C TYR A 51 -5.92 -2.44 5.41
N ARG A 52 -6.85 -1.54 5.02
CA ARG A 52 -7.15 -0.31 5.75
C ARG A 52 -7.69 -0.60 7.15
N GLU A 53 -8.67 -1.49 7.29
CA GLU A 53 -9.22 -1.88 8.60
C GLU A 53 -8.15 -2.42 9.56
N LEU A 54 -7.21 -3.23 9.06
CA LEU A 54 -6.10 -3.75 9.87
C LEU A 54 -5.09 -2.66 10.21
N SER A 55 -4.78 -1.79 9.25
CA SER A 55 -3.90 -0.64 9.47
C SER A 55 -4.46 0.26 10.57
N ASP A 56 -5.74 0.64 10.49
CA ASP A 56 -6.40 1.50 11.47
C ASP A 56 -6.37 0.87 12.88
N ARG A 57 -6.54 -0.45 12.98
CA ARG A 57 -6.43 -1.17 14.27
C ARG A 57 -5.00 -1.14 14.83
N ILE A 58 -3.99 -1.38 14.00
CA ILE A 58 -2.59 -1.33 14.42
C ILE A 58 -2.23 0.08 14.88
N PHE A 59 -2.63 1.10 14.11
CA PHE A 59 -2.41 2.49 14.48
C PHE A 59 -3.17 2.89 15.75
N GLY A 60 -4.37 2.38 15.97
CA GLY A 60 -5.11 2.58 17.23
C GLY A 60 -4.33 2.09 18.45
N ILE A 61 -3.79 0.87 18.39
CA ILE A 61 -2.95 0.31 19.46
C ILE A 61 -1.66 1.14 19.62
N LEU A 62 -1.05 1.53 18.51
CA LEU A 62 0.20 2.30 18.53
C LEU A 62 0.02 3.68 19.21
N TRP A 63 -1.13 4.32 19.00
CA TRP A 63 -1.49 5.60 19.63
C TRP A 63 -1.71 5.49 21.14
N GLU A 64 -2.15 4.32 21.63
CA GLU A 64 -2.33 4.07 23.06
C GLU A 64 -1.00 3.89 23.79
N ILE A 65 0.03 3.37 23.12
CA ILE A 65 1.34 3.06 23.72
C ILE A 65 2.22 4.31 23.86
N GLY A 66 2.04 5.32 23.01
CA GLY A 66 2.74 6.59 23.15
C GLY A 66 2.28 7.64 22.13
N PRO A 67 1.89 8.85 22.55
CA PRO A 67 1.51 9.93 21.63
C PRO A 67 2.70 10.48 20.82
N ASP A 68 3.93 10.18 21.25
CA ASP A 68 5.20 10.47 20.54
C ASP A 68 5.74 9.24 19.81
N VAL A 69 4.86 8.33 19.37
CA VAL A 69 5.22 7.48 18.24
C VAL A 69 5.29 8.40 17.01
N ASP A 70 6.38 9.15 16.94
CA ASP A 70 6.91 9.65 15.70
C ASP A 70 7.21 8.39 14.89
N LEU A 71 6.23 7.99 14.08
CA LEU A 71 6.40 6.96 13.08
C LEU A 71 7.49 7.48 12.14
N TYR A 72 8.74 7.23 12.49
CA TYR A 72 9.93 7.51 11.69
C TYR A 72 9.89 6.82 10.31
N LEU A 73 8.84 6.04 10.03
CA LEU A 73 8.48 5.55 8.71
C LEU A 73 7.75 6.59 7.82
N SER A 74 7.47 7.81 8.30
CA SER A 74 6.51 8.72 7.63
C SER A 74 7.09 9.86 6.77
N THR A 75 8.41 10.01 6.62
CA THR A 75 8.97 10.97 5.62
C THR A 75 8.63 10.62 4.16
N ARG A 76 7.81 9.60 3.87
CA ARG A 76 7.40 9.27 2.49
C ARG A 76 5.97 8.77 2.29
N LEU A 77 5.01 9.25 3.09
CA LEU A 77 3.57 9.21 2.73
C LEU A 77 2.93 10.57 3.01
N LEU A 78 3.42 11.55 2.24
CA LEU A 78 2.62 12.67 1.71
C LEU A 78 1.71 13.36 2.74
N SER A 79 2.18 14.49 3.28
CA SER A 79 1.60 15.83 3.06
C SER A 79 0.07 16.07 3.07
N ILE A 80 -0.79 15.12 3.48
CA ILE A 80 -2.25 15.22 3.34
C ILE A 80 -3.06 14.60 4.49
N TRP A 81 -2.53 14.48 5.72
CA TRP A 81 -3.45 14.55 6.86
C TRP A 81 -3.79 16.03 7.07
N PRO A 82 -5.06 16.44 7.03
CA PRO A 82 -5.42 17.80 6.71
C PRO A 82 -4.90 18.74 7.79
N ALA A 83 -4.09 19.70 7.35
CA ALA A 83 -3.92 20.95 8.05
C ALA A 83 -5.33 21.48 8.38
N LYS A 84 -5.67 21.58 9.66
CA LYS A 84 -6.77 22.44 10.09
C LYS A 84 -6.37 23.86 9.68
N SER A 85 -6.82 24.27 8.50
CA SER A 85 -6.94 25.68 8.14
C SER A 85 -7.97 26.30 9.08
N GLY A 86 -7.56 27.37 9.74
CA GLY A 86 -8.39 28.06 10.71
C GLY A 86 -7.59 28.99 11.61
N SER A 87 -6.75 29.87 11.04
CA SER A 87 -6.61 31.17 11.69
C SER A 87 -7.89 31.95 11.39
N THR A 88 -8.50 32.57 12.41
CA THR A 88 -8.89 34.00 12.44
C THR A 88 -9.86 34.25 13.60
N ALA A 89 -9.35 35.04 14.55
CA ALA A 89 -10.01 36.08 15.33
C ALA A 89 -11.11 35.79 16.37
N THR A 90 -10.91 36.47 17.51
CA THR A 90 -11.88 37.07 18.45
C THR A 90 -12.08 36.29 19.75
N ARG A 91 -11.38 36.69 20.82
CA ARG A 91 -11.80 37.75 21.75
C ARG A 91 -10.66 38.10 22.70
#